data_AF-A0A659UHK2-F1
#
_entry.id   AF-A0A659UHK2-F1
#
_cell.length_a   1.000
_cell.length_b   1.000
_cell.length_c   1.000
_cell.angle_alpha   90.00
_cell.angle_beta   90.00
_cell.angle_gamma   90.00
#
_symmetry.space_group_name_H-M   'P 1'
#
loop_
_entity.id
_entity.type
_entity.pdbx_description
1 polymer ?
#
loop_
_entity_poly.entity_id
_entity_poly.type
_entity_poly.pdbx_seq_one_letter_code
_entity_poly.pdbx_strand_id
1 'polypeptide(L)'
;STGVIGEALDTSKFSHLLAGLVSDGKPNLWTEAARAIMTTDTYPKVATQTVKLGDADVTINGISKGAGMIAPDMATMLSFIATDAPIAAPVLQDLLSRGTAK
;
A
#
# COMPACT_ATOMS: atom_id res chain seq x y z
N SER A 1 8.28 2.28 -6.33
CA SER A 1 8.76 3.67 -6.25
C SER A 1 7.81 4.57 -7.04
N THR A 2 7.67 5.83 -6.66
CA THR A 2 6.87 6.83 -7.39
C THR A 2 7.52 8.20 -7.23
N GLY A 3 7.55 9.00 -8.29
CA GLY A 3 8.29 10.27 -8.32
C GLY A 3 8.80 10.58 -9.72
N VAL A 4 9.89 11.35 -9.78
CA VAL A 4 10.52 11.78 -11.04
C VAL A 4 11.14 10.58 -11.77
N ILE A 5 10.87 10.47 -13.08
CA ILE A 5 11.42 9.40 -13.93
C ILE A 5 12.86 9.77 -14.34
N GLY A 6 13.77 8.80 -14.26
CA GLY A 6 15.17 8.95 -14.70
C GLY A 6 16.13 9.53 -13.65
N GLU A 7 15.62 9.88 -12.46
CA GLU A 7 16.45 10.34 -11.34
C GLU A 7 16.90 9.15 -10.49
N ALA A 8 18.21 9.04 -10.25
CA ALA A 8 18.77 8.03 -9.37
C ALA A 8 18.43 8.35 -7.91
N LEU A 9 18.05 7.33 -7.13
CA LEU A 9 17.80 7.51 -5.70
C LEU A 9 19.10 7.78 -4.95
N ASP A 10 19.13 8.89 -4.21
CA ASP A 10 20.22 9.17 -3.28
C ASP A 10 20.09 8.29 -2.02
N THR A 11 20.82 7.17 -2.04
CA THR A 11 20.82 6.16 -0.96
C THR A 11 21.39 6.69 0.35
N SER A 12 22.18 7.76 0.35
CA SER A 12 22.74 8.34 1.59
C SER A 12 21.63 8.86 2.52
N LYS A 13 20.49 9.26 1.95
CA LYS A 13 19.33 9.80 2.68
C LYS A 13 18.61 8.79 3.56
N PHE A 14 18.70 7.49 3.28
CA PHE A 14 17.90 6.48 3.98
C PHE A 14 18.62 5.17 4.32
N SER A 15 19.79 4.89 3.73
CA SER A 15 20.53 3.64 4.00
C SER A 15 20.84 3.44 5.48
N HIS A 16 21.16 4.52 6.21
CA HIS A 16 21.43 4.48 7.65
C HIS A 16 20.20 4.09 8.50
N LEU A 17 18.98 4.23 7.98
CA LEU A 17 17.74 3.86 8.66
C LEU A 17 17.46 2.35 8.60
N LEU A 18 18.04 1.65 7.63
CA LEU A 18 17.73 0.23 7.38
C LEU A 18 18.12 -0.67 8.56
N ALA A 19 19.17 -0.32 9.30
CA ALA A 19 19.65 -1.11 10.43
C ALA A 19 18.63 -1.21 11.59
N GLY A 20 17.85 -0.16 11.83
CA GLY A 20 16.82 -0.11 12.89
C GLY A 20 15.40 -0.41 12.40
N LEU A 21 15.19 -0.61 11.10
CA LEU A 21 13.86 -0.61 10.50
C LEU A 21 12.92 -1.66 11.12
N VAL A 22 13.43 -2.85 11.42
CA VAL A 22 12.64 -3.94 12.01
C VAL A 22 12.40 -3.70 13.50
N SER A 23 13.42 -3.25 14.24
CA SER A 23 13.29 -3.01 15.69
C SER A 23 12.37 -1.84 16.01
N ASP A 24 12.38 -0.82 15.16
CA ASP A 24 11.63 0.42 15.36
C ASP A 24 10.19 0.33 14.84
N GLY A 25 9.82 -0.81 14.24
CA GLY A 25 8.49 -1.10 13.73
C GLY A 25 7.45 -1.00 14.84
N LYS A 26 6.39 -0.23 14.58
CA LYS A 26 5.26 -0.06 15.51
C LYS A 26 3.96 -0.52 14.83
N PRO A 27 3.02 -1.10 15.58
CA PRO A 27 1.68 -1.34 15.05
C PRO A 27 0.98 -0.01 14.75
N ASN A 28 -0.11 -0.08 13.98
CA ASN A 28 -1.04 1.03 13.75
C ASN A 28 -0.47 2.24 12.98
N LEU A 29 0.55 2.06 12.15
CA LEU A 29 1.13 3.12 11.31
C LEU A 29 0.50 3.23 9.91
N TRP A 30 -0.76 2.82 9.75
CA TRP A 30 -1.41 2.73 8.44
C TRP A 30 -1.65 4.10 7.80
N THR A 31 -2.03 5.09 8.61
CA THR A 31 -2.24 6.47 8.15
C THR A 31 -0.92 7.14 7.76
N GLU A 32 0.14 6.87 8.52
CA GLU A 32 1.51 7.32 8.26
C GLU A 32 2.05 6.72 6.97
N ALA A 33 1.81 5.43 6.75
CA ALA A 33 2.14 4.75 5.50
C ALA A 33 1.38 5.38 4.31
N ALA A 34 0.09 5.68 4.46
CA ALA A 34 -0.70 6.38 3.44
C ALA A 34 -0.11 7.74 3.08
N ARG A 35 0.36 8.50 4.08
CA ARG A 35 1.01 9.80 3.88
C ARG A 35 2.38 9.65 3.21
N ALA A 36 3.16 8.65 3.61
CA ALA A 36 4.51 8.45 3.11
C ALA A 36 4.58 8.12 1.61
N ILE A 37 3.51 7.54 1.04
CA ILE A 37 3.44 7.23 -0.38
C ILE A 37 2.90 8.38 -1.25
N MET A 38 2.44 9.49 -0.65
CA MET A 38 1.90 10.64 -1.36
C MET A 38 2.97 11.34 -2.20
N THR A 39 2.53 11.98 -3.29
CA THR A 39 3.38 12.88 -4.10
C THR A 39 2.66 14.20 -4.34
N THR A 40 1.91 14.32 -5.44
CA THR A 40 1.03 15.45 -5.75
C THR A 40 -0.35 15.33 -5.11
N ASP A 41 -0.57 14.29 -4.31
CA ASP A 41 -1.80 14.07 -3.53
C ASP A 41 -2.00 15.21 -2.51
N THR A 42 -3.23 15.73 -2.40
CA THR A 42 -3.57 16.77 -1.41
C THR A 42 -4.06 16.21 -0.07
N TYR A 43 -4.38 14.91 -0.02
CA TYR A 43 -4.79 14.19 1.19
C TYR A 43 -4.44 12.70 1.08
N PRO A 44 -4.19 12.01 2.23
CA PRO A 44 -3.97 10.57 2.26
C PRO A 44 -5.26 9.81 1.95
N LYS A 45 -5.16 8.71 1.20
CA LYS A 45 -6.31 7.87 0.83
C LYS A 45 -6.23 6.57 1.62
N VAL A 46 -7.20 6.36 2.50
CA VAL A 46 -7.31 5.18 3.38
C VAL A 46 -8.73 4.63 3.28
N ALA A 47 -8.86 3.31 3.38
CA ALA A 47 -10.14 2.63 3.49
C ALA A 47 -9.99 1.42 4.41
N THR A 48 -10.96 1.19 5.30
CA THR A 48 -11.01 0.01 6.17
C THR A 48 -12.43 -0.53 6.15
N GLN A 49 -12.56 -1.85 6.03
CA GLN A 49 -13.83 -2.53 6.10
C GLN A 49 -13.68 -3.83 6.88
N THR A 50 -14.64 -4.11 7.76
CA THR A 50 -14.78 -5.43 8.38
C THR A 50 -15.87 -6.20 7.65
N VAL A 51 -15.56 -7.44 7.25
CA VAL A 51 -16.49 -8.32 6.53
C VAL A 51 -16.54 -9.70 7.20
N LYS A 52 -17.64 -10.41 7.00
CA LYS A 52 -17.76 -11.82 7.39
C LYS A 52 -17.12 -12.71 6.33
N LEU A 53 -16.24 -13.62 6.75
CA LEU A 53 -15.70 -14.71 5.95
C LEU A 53 -16.06 -16.04 6.63
N GLY A 54 -17.21 -16.60 6.24
CA GLY A 54 -17.87 -17.65 7.03
C GLY A 54 -18.30 -17.08 8.39
N ASP A 55 -17.88 -17.73 9.47
CA ASP A 55 -18.18 -17.27 10.83
C ASP A 55 -17.19 -16.21 11.37
N ALA A 56 -16.02 -16.06 10.73
CA ALA A 56 -14.98 -15.14 11.15
C ALA A 56 -15.25 -13.70 10.67
N ASP A 57 -15.07 -12.73 11.57
CA ASP A 57 -14.93 -11.32 11.17
C ASP A 57 -13.48 -11.06 10.76
N VAL A 58 -13.30 -10.51 9.56
CA VAL A 58 -11.98 -10.17 9.00
C VAL A 58 -11.94 -8.70 8.64
N THR A 59 -10.80 -8.06 8.89
CA THR A 59 -10.55 -6.66 8.57
C THR A 59 -9.74 -6.56 7.28
N ILE A 60 -10.20 -5.72 6.36
CA ILE A 60 -9.50 -5.37 5.13
C ILE A 60 -9.13 -3.90 5.21
N ASN A 61 -7.83 -3.60 5.13
CA ASN A 61 -7.28 -2.26 5.12
C ASN A 61 -6.68 -1.97 3.75
N GLY A 62 -6.96 -0.79 3.21
CA GLY A 62 -6.45 -0.29 1.94
C GLY A 62 -5.81 1.09 2.12
N ILE A 63 -4.69 1.31 1.43
CA ILE A 63 -4.14 2.65 1.14
C ILE A 63 -3.90 2.79 -0.35
N SER A 64 -4.00 4.01 -0.84
CA SER A 64 -3.60 4.33 -2.21
C SER A 64 -3.00 5.72 -2.34
N LYS A 65 -2.29 5.95 -3.44
CA LYS A 65 -1.83 7.26 -3.89
C LYS A 65 -2.05 7.42 -5.37
N GLY A 66 -2.08 8.67 -5.80
CA GLY A 66 -2.34 9.07 -7.17
C GLY A 66 -3.32 10.25 -7.19
N ALA A 67 -2.88 11.36 -7.77
CA ALA A 67 -3.70 12.57 -7.96
C ALA A 67 -3.50 13.25 -9.32
N GLY A 68 -2.46 12.88 -10.07
CA GLY A 68 -2.19 13.33 -11.44
C GLY A 68 -1.42 12.25 -12.18
N MET A 69 -1.47 12.28 -13.52
CA MET A 69 -1.03 11.15 -14.36
C MET A 69 -1.73 9.87 -13.87
N ILE A 70 -3.06 9.81 -13.97
CA ILE A 70 -3.86 8.65 -13.53
C ILE A 70 -4.48 7.99 -14.75
N ALA A 71 -3.77 7.00 -15.26
CA ALA A 71 -4.27 5.95 -16.14
C ALA A 71 -3.81 4.65 -15.47
N PRO A 72 -4.70 3.86 -14.83
CA PRO A 72 -4.30 2.65 -14.08
C PRO A 72 -3.47 1.66 -14.90
N ASP A 73 -3.54 1.76 -16.22
CA ASP A 73 -2.81 0.94 -17.19
C ASP A 73 -1.53 1.60 -17.75
N MET A 74 -1.27 2.88 -17.47
CA MET A 74 -0.10 3.62 -18.01
C MET A 74 0.46 4.71 -17.06
N ALA A 75 0.13 4.69 -15.76
CA ALA A 75 0.62 5.71 -14.83
C ALA A 75 0.60 5.34 -13.33
N THR A 76 1.21 6.20 -12.51
CA THR A 76 1.66 5.96 -11.13
C THR A 76 0.54 5.91 -10.07
N MET A 77 -0.37 4.95 -10.16
CA MET A 77 -1.18 4.54 -9.02
C MET A 77 -0.40 3.49 -8.20
N LEU A 78 -0.26 3.72 -6.89
CA LEU A 78 0.14 2.65 -5.97
C LEU A 78 -1.04 2.39 -5.05
N SER A 79 -1.42 1.13 -4.93
CA SER A 79 -2.50 0.66 -4.07
C SER A 79 -2.04 -0.58 -3.31
N PHE A 80 -2.26 -0.61 -2.01
CA PHE A 80 -1.86 -1.70 -1.14
C PHE A 80 -3.05 -2.14 -0.29
N ILE A 81 -3.20 -3.45 -0.13
CA ILE A 81 -4.23 -4.08 0.71
C ILE A 81 -3.55 -4.95 1.76
N ALA A 82 -3.99 -4.84 3.00
CA ALA A 82 -3.58 -5.69 4.12
C ALA A 82 -4.84 -6.26 4.81
N THR A 83 -4.78 -7.52 5.22
CA THR A 83 -5.90 -8.19 5.89
C THR A 83 -5.41 -9.22 6.89
N ASP A 84 -6.20 -9.45 7.93
CA ASP A 84 -6.05 -10.53 8.91
C ASP A 84 -6.79 -11.82 8.48
N ALA A 85 -7.40 -11.84 7.29
CA ALA A 85 -8.13 -12.99 6.80
C ALA A 85 -7.24 -14.23 6.70
N PRO A 86 -7.68 -15.40 7.21
CA PRO A 86 -6.92 -16.65 7.18
C PRO A 86 -6.97 -17.30 5.79
N ILE A 87 -6.40 -16.64 4.79
CA ILE A 87 -6.40 -17.05 3.39
C ILE A 87 -4.97 -17.38 2.96
N ALA A 88 -4.79 -18.48 2.24
CA ALA A 88 -3.49 -18.85 1.68
C ALA A 88 -3.03 -17.80 0.64
N ALA A 89 -1.74 -17.44 0.68
CA ALA A 89 -1.18 -16.42 -0.21
C ALA A 89 -1.49 -16.61 -1.71
N PRO A 90 -1.46 -17.83 -2.29
CA PRO A 90 -1.83 -18.03 -3.70
C PRO A 90 -3.29 -17.67 -4.00
N VAL A 91 -4.20 -17.94 -3.07
CA VAL A 91 -5.64 -17.61 -3.21
C VAL A 91 -5.83 -16.10 -3.12
N LEU A 92 -5.15 -15.43 -2.18
CA LEU A 92 -5.21 -13.98 -2.06
C LEU A 92 -4.68 -13.27 -3.32
N GLN A 93 -3.60 -13.80 -3.91
CA GLN A 93 -3.05 -13.28 -5.16
C GLN A 93 -4.03 -13.43 -6.34
N ASP A 94 -4.69 -14.58 -6.45
CA ASP A 94 -5.70 -14.82 -7.49
C ASP A 94 -6.93 -13.91 -7.33
N LEU A 95 -7.42 -13.73 -6.10
CA LEU A 95 -8.49 -12.78 -5.79
C LEU A 95 -8.11 -11.35 -6.15
N LEU A 96 -6.88 -10.93 -5.80
CA LEU A 96 -6.35 -9.62 -6.14
C LEU A 96 -6.31 -9.43 -7.66
N SER A 97 -5.71 -10.37 -8.38
CA SER A 97 -5.60 -10.31 -9.85
C SER A 97 -6.98 -10.21 -10.53
N ARG A 98 -7.98 -10.96 -10.06
CA ARG A 98 -9.36 -10.86 -10.56
C ARG A 98 -10.03 -9.53 -10.21
N GLY A 99 -9.83 -9.05 -8.98
CA GLY A 99 -10.40 -7.80 -8.50
C GLY A 99 -9.82 -6.54 -9.15
N THR A 100 -8.61 -6.64 -9.73
CA THR A 100 -7.94 -5.52 -10.42
C THR A 100 -7.86 -5.71 -11.94
N ALA A 101 -8.35 -6.83 -12.46
CA ALA A 101 -8.46 -7.02 -13.91
C ALA A 101 -9.45 -6.00 -14.49
N LYS A 102 -9.20 -5.55 -15.72
CA LYS A 102 -10.08 -4.63 -16.46
C LYS A 102 -11.41 -5.26 -16.81
#